data_AF-D3F728-F1
#
_entry.id   AF-D3F728-F1
#
_cell.length_a   1.000
_cell.length_b   1.000
_cell.length_c   1.000
_cell.angle_alpha   90.00
_cell.angle_beta   90.00
_cell.angle_gamma   90.00
#
_symmetry.space_group_name_H-M   'P 1'
#
loop_
_entity.id
_entity.type
_entity.pdbx_description
1 polymer ?
#
loop_
_entity_poly.entity_id
_entity_poly.type
_entity_poly.pdbx_seq_one_letter_code
_entity_poly.pdbx_strand_id
1 'polypeptide(L)'
;MKTPSRVVATGIVFEEPHDPAAAYAAADGFLTPEARQAIDAWRAGDALLLTHAAFAEIDDGHGVRRWGGPPQGPHPVPTHGSATATLLGLAVGYGEDLLPALGINGLTISRFDFHAAPRRIELDESIRRRLRLD
;
A
#
# COMPACT_ATOMS: atom_id res chain seq x y z
N MET A 1 -16.91 25.81 5.71
CA MET A 1 -17.86 25.26 4.71
C MET A 1 -17.18 24.05 4.09
N LYS A 2 -17.83 22.88 4.07
CA LYS A 2 -17.21 21.66 3.53
C LYS A 2 -17.35 21.64 2.01
N THR A 3 -16.24 21.54 1.27
CA THR A 3 -16.27 21.51 -0.19
C THR A 3 -16.67 20.11 -0.66
N PRO A 4 -17.71 19.95 -1.49
CA PRO A 4 -18.04 18.65 -2.07
C PRO A 4 -16.84 18.15 -2.87
N SER A 5 -16.32 16.98 -2.50
CA SER A 5 -15.09 16.43 -3.06
C SER A 5 -15.40 15.17 -3.85
N ARG A 6 -14.87 15.04 -5.07
CA ARG A 6 -15.05 13.87 -5.93
C ARG A 6 -13.88 12.91 -5.76
N VAL A 7 -14.17 11.64 -5.48
CA VAL A 7 -13.14 10.60 -5.52
C VAL A 7 -12.85 10.23 -6.97
N VAL A 8 -11.60 10.42 -7.38
CA VAL A 8 -11.12 10.13 -8.74
C VAL A 8 -10.69 8.68 -8.85
N ALA A 9 -9.97 8.20 -7.83
CA ALA A 9 -9.51 6.83 -7.74
C ALA A 9 -9.15 6.46 -6.31
N THR A 10 -9.15 5.16 -6.03
CA THR A 10 -8.59 4.59 -4.80
C THR A 10 -7.62 3.48 -5.18
N GLY A 11 -6.76 3.09 -4.25
CA GLY A 11 -5.86 2.00 -4.53
C GLY A 11 -4.88 1.70 -3.44
N ILE A 12 -3.91 0.89 -3.81
CA ILE A 12 -2.75 0.54 -3.00
C ILE A 12 -1.49 0.76 -3.82
N VAL A 13 -0.45 1.27 -3.17
CA VAL A 13 0.91 1.33 -3.72
C VAL A 13 1.77 0.32 -2.98
N PHE A 14 2.57 -0.45 -3.72
CA PHE A 14 3.60 -1.33 -3.19
C PHE A 14 4.98 -0.71 -3.42
N GLU A 15 5.80 -0.72 -2.37
CA GLU A 15 7.14 -0.13 -2.35
C GLU A 15 8.10 -1.07 -1.64
N GLU A 16 9.38 -1.05 -2.01
CA GLU A 16 10.44 -1.74 -1.26
C GLU A 16 11.03 -0.76 -0.24
N PRO A 17 11.08 -1.11 1.06
CA PRO A 17 11.68 -0.23 2.05
C PRO A 17 13.18 -0.13 1.83
N HIS A 18 13.73 1.07 2.02
CA HIS A 18 15.17 1.31 1.88
C HIS A 18 15.99 0.49 2.89
N ASP A 19 15.49 0.34 4.12
CA ASP A 19 16.06 -0.52 5.16
C ASP A 19 14.96 -1.46 5.70
N PRO A 20 14.95 -2.74 5.27
CA PRO A 20 13.94 -3.68 5.71
C PRO A 20 13.99 -4.00 7.21
N ALA A 21 15.17 -3.96 7.84
CA ALA A 21 15.30 -4.22 9.27
C ALA A 21 14.71 -3.07 10.10
N ALA A 22 14.96 -1.82 9.69
CA ALA A 22 14.33 -0.66 10.30
C ALA A 22 12.81 -0.66 10.09
N ALA A 23 12.34 -1.08 8.92
CA ALA A 23 10.91 -1.15 8.62
C ALA A 23 10.18 -2.18 9.50
N TYR A 24 10.74 -3.38 9.71
CA TYR A 24 10.20 -4.35 10.68
C TYR A 24 10.21 -3.81 12.11
N ALA A 25 11.31 -3.19 12.54
CA ALA A 25 11.40 -2.63 13.88
C ALA A 25 10.41 -1.48 14.10
N ALA A 26 10.10 -0.68 13.07
CA ALA A 26 9.09 0.37 13.15
C ALA A 26 7.66 -0.20 13.26
N ALA A 27 7.40 -1.35 12.63
CA ALA A 27 6.10 -2.02 12.69
C ALA A 27 5.87 -2.74 14.03
N ASP A 28 6.87 -3.50 14.52
CA ASP A 28 6.71 -4.42 15.66
C ASP A 28 7.42 -3.95 16.95
N GLY A 29 8.21 -2.87 16.88
CA GLY A 29 9.04 -2.37 17.99
C GLY A 29 10.33 -3.16 18.23
N PHE A 30 10.48 -4.35 17.64
CA PHE A 30 11.68 -5.18 17.69
C PHE A 30 11.72 -6.16 16.49
N LEU A 31 12.88 -6.78 16.25
CA LEU A 31 13.01 -7.80 15.20
C LEU A 31 12.58 -9.18 15.72
N THR A 32 11.43 -9.65 15.24
CA THR A 32 10.92 -11.00 15.48
C THR A 32 11.77 -12.07 14.76
N PRO A 33 11.71 -13.35 15.17
CA PRO A 33 12.34 -14.45 14.43
C PRO A 33 11.87 -14.53 12.97
N GLU A 34 10.58 -14.32 12.72
CA GLU A 34 9.96 -14.33 11.41
C GLU A 34 10.50 -13.18 10.54
N ALA A 35 10.65 -11.98 11.11
CA ALA A 35 11.27 -10.84 10.44
C ALA A 35 12.73 -11.14 10.06
N ARG A 36 13.50 -11.81 10.92
CA ARG A 36 14.88 -12.22 10.62
C ARG A 36 14.93 -13.20 9.44
N GLN A 37 14.06 -14.20 9.44
CA GLN A 37 13.95 -15.15 8.33
C GLN A 37 13.58 -14.46 7.02
N ALA A 38 12.65 -13.49 7.06
CA ALA A 38 12.26 -12.71 5.89
C ALA A 38 13.42 -11.84 5.36
N ILE A 39 14.19 -11.21 6.25
CA ILE A 39 15.39 -10.46 5.89
C ILE A 39 16.46 -11.36 5.27
N ASP A 40 16.65 -12.57 5.80
CA ASP A 40 17.64 -13.51 5.26
C ASP A 40 17.22 -14.03 3.87
N ALA A 41 15.93 -14.32 3.65
CA ALA A 41 15.41 -14.65 2.33
C ALA A 41 15.56 -13.50 1.32
N TRP A 42 15.36 -12.25 1.77
CA TRP A 42 15.60 -11.07 0.95
C TRP A 42 17.06 -10.90 0.57
N ARG A 43 17.99 -11.07 1.52
CA ARG A 43 19.44 -11.04 1.26
C ARG A 43 19.88 -12.13 0.29
N ALA A 44 19.25 -13.31 0.35
CA ALA A 44 19.49 -14.41 -0.58
C ALA A 44 18.90 -14.17 -1.98
N GLY A 45 18.00 -13.19 -2.14
CA GLY A 45 17.29 -12.91 -3.39
C GLY A 45 16.06 -13.79 -3.62
N ASP A 46 15.67 -14.61 -2.65
CA ASP A 46 14.52 -15.52 -2.71
C ASP A 46 13.17 -14.80 -2.48
N ALA A 47 13.21 -13.59 -1.91
CA ALA A 47 12.05 -12.76 -1.67
C ALA A 47 12.34 -11.27 -1.89
N LEU A 48 11.31 -10.51 -2.24
CA LEU A 48 11.25 -9.07 -2.06
C LEU A 48 10.57 -8.76 -0.73
N LEU A 49 11.00 -7.72 -0.04
CA LEU A 49 10.29 -7.20 1.12
C LEU A 49 9.51 -5.99 0.66
N LEU A 50 8.18 -6.08 0.68
CA LEU A 50 7.33 -5.01 0.21
C LEU A 50 6.55 -4.41 1.38
N THR A 51 6.61 -3.09 1.50
CA THR A 51 5.62 -2.32 2.22
C THR A 51 4.50 -1.93 1.27
N HIS A 52 3.33 -1.62 1.81
CA HIS A 52 2.24 -1.13 1.01
C HIS A 52 1.42 -0.08 1.75
N ALA A 53 0.81 0.84 1.01
CA ALA A 53 -0.03 1.89 1.58
C ALA A 53 -1.28 2.09 0.73
N ALA A 54 -2.42 2.25 1.39
CA ALA A 54 -3.64 2.68 0.71
C ALA A 54 -3.48 4.12 0.21
N PHE A 55 -4.13 4.48 -0.89
CA PHE A 55 -4.26 5.86 -1.31
C PHE A 55 -5.66 6.19 -1.83
N ALA A 56 -5.98 7.47 -1.80
CA ALA A 56 -7.14 8.06 -2.47
C ALA A 56 -6.72 9.29 -3.27
N GLU A 57 -7.20 9.41 -4.49
CA GLU A 57 -7.10 10.61 -5.31
C GLU A 57 -8.44 11.32 -5.31
N ILE A 58 -8.43 12.60 -4.91
CA ILE A 58 -9.66 13.38 -4.71
C ILE A 58 -9.47 14.75 -5.36
N ASP A 59 -10.51 15.17 -6.05
CA ASP A 59 -10.63 16.52 -6.60
C ASP A 59 -11.63 17.30 -5.75
N ASP A 60 -11.17 18.41 -5.16
CA ASP A 60 -11.96 19.32 -4.36
C ASP A 60 -12.28 20.64 -5.08
N GLY A 61 -12.10 20.68 -6.41
CA GLY A 61 -12.30 21.87 -7.23
C GLY A 61 -11.02 22.68 -7.48
N HIS A 62 -9.89 22.27 -6.89
CA HIS A 62 -8.57 22.87 -7.13
C HIS A 62 -7.60 21.92 -7.84
N GLY A 63 -8.11 20.79 -8.36
CA GLY A 63 -7.33 19.76 -9.02
C GLY A 63 -7.19 18.50 -8.15
N VAL A 64 -6.68 17.45 -8.78
CA VAL A 64 -6.53 16.14 -8.14
C VAL A 64 -5.35 16.16 -7.19
N ARG A 65 -5.60 15.84 -5.93
CA ARG A 65 -4.56 15.59 -4.92
C ARG A 65 -4.59 14.11 -4.51
N ARG A 66 -3.47 13.61 -3.98
CA ARG A 66 -3.34 12.24 -3.52
C ARG A 66 -3.09 12.22 -2.01
N TRP A 67 -3.84 11.39 -1.32
CA TRP A 67 -3.70 11.13 0.11
C TRP A 67 -3.33 9.68 0.33
N GLY A 68 -2.27 9.44 1.09
CA GLY A 68 -1.80 8.11 1.46
C GLY A 68 -2.15 7.77 2.91
N GLY A 69 -2.41 6.49 3.16
CA GLY A 69 -2.44 5.92 4.51
C GLY A 69 -1.03 5.61 5.02
N PRO A 70 -0.88 5.23 6.30
CA PRO A 70 0.39 4.77 6.82
C PRO A 70 0.83 3.48 6.10
N PRO A 71 2.14 3.33 5.79
CA PRO A 71 2.65 2.10 5.22
C PRO A 71 2.47 0.93 6.19
N GLN A 72 2.18 -0.23 5.64
CA GLN A 72 1.99 -1.50 6.33
C GLN A 72 3.04 -2.51 5.85
N GLY A 73 3.34 -3.49 6.69
CA GLY A 73 4.42 -4.45 6.48
C GLY A 73 5.74 -4.03 7.14
N PRO A 74 6.89 -4.51 6.65
CA PRO A 74 7.11 -5.17 5.36
C PRO A 74 6.66 -6.65 5.30
N HIS A 75 6.29 -7.10 4.11
CA HIS A 75 5.87 -8.48 3.83
C HIS A 75 6.82 -9.16 2.82
N PRO A 76 7.25 -10.41 3.07
CA PRO A 76 8.01 -11.17 2.11
C PRO A 76 7.12 -11.64 0.96
N VAL A 77 7.53 -11.29 -0.26
CA VAL A 77 6.91 -11.72 -1.51
C VAL A 77 7.92 -12.58 -2.28
N PRO A 78 7.61 -13.86 -2.55
CA PRO A 78 8.56 -14.75 -3.22
C PRO A 78 8.87 -14.26 -4.63
N THR A 79 10.15 -14.32 -5.02
CA THR A 79 10.60 -14.03 -6.39
C THR A 79 10.44 -15.24 -7.30
N HIS A 80 10.37 -16.44 -6.71
CA HIS A 80 10.15 -17.70 -7.41
C HIS A 80 8.66 -18.01 -7.53
N GLY A 81 8.15 -18.13 -8.75
CA GLY A 81 6.73 -18.40 -9.00
C GLY A 81 5.87 -17.14 -9.14
N SER A 82 4.55 -17.30 -9.26
CA SER A 82 3.63 -16.17 -9.41
C SER A 82 3.40 -15.46 -8.07
N ALA A 83 3.61 -14.15 -8.04
CA ALA A 83 3.36 -13.29 -6.89
C ALA A 83 1.95 -12.69 -6.88
N THR A 84 1.13 -12.90 -7.91
CA THR A 84 -0.18 -12.25 -8.07
C THR A 84 -1.09 -12.51 -6.87
N ALA A 85 -1.24 -13.77 -6.45
CA ALA A 85 -2.11 -14.12 -5.33
C ALA A 85 -1.64 -13.50 -4.01
N THR A 86 -0.32 -13.45 -3.77
CA THR A 86 0.26 -12.80 -2.60
C THR A 86 -0.01 -11.30 -2.61
N LEU A 87 0.22 -10.63 -3.73
CA LEU A 87 -0.03 -9.19 -3.87
C LEU A 87 -1.51 -8.84 -3.77
N LEU A 88 -2.38 -9.65 -4.37
CA LEU A 88 -3.83 -9.48 -4.25
C LEU A 88 -4.30 -9.73 -2.82
N GLY A 89 -3.77 -10.77 -2.16
CA GLY A 89 -4.06 -11.10 -0.77
C GLY A 89 -3.60 -10.02 0.19
N LEU A 90 -2.43 -9.43 -0.06
CA LEU A 90 -2.01 -8.20 0.62
C LEU A 90 -3.06 -7.15 0.34
N ALA A 91 -3.34 -6.82 -0.94
CA ALA A 91 -4.31 -5.83 -1.44
C ALA A 91 -5.81 -6.01 -1.02
N VAL A 92 -6.15 -7.03 -0.22
CA VAL A 92 -7.49 -7.17 0.36
C VAL A 92 -7.63 -6.30 1.62
N GLY A 93 -8.68 -5.49 1.70
CA GLY A 93 -9.06 -4.76 2.92
C GLY A 93 -8.57 -3.31 3.03
N TYR A 94 -8.02 -2.70 1.96
CA TYR A 94 -7.49 -1.33 2.02
C TYR A 94 -8.54 -0.24 2.05
N GLY A 95 -8.12 0.86 2.68
CA GLY A 95 -8.70 2.18 2.50
C GLY A 95 -9.89 2.48 3.41
N GLU A 96 -10.32 1.53 4.24
CA GLU A 96 -11.34 1.81 5.25
C GLU A 96 -10.87 2.88 6.25
N ASP A 97 -9.58 2.84 6.62
CA ASP A 97 -8.96 3.82 7.52
C ASP A 97 -8.69 5.19 6.88
N LEU A 98 -8.67 5.26 5.54
CA LEU A 98 -8.47 6.54 4.82
C LEU A 98 -9.70 7.45 4.96
N LEU A 99 -10.90 6.89 4.97
CA LEU A 99 -12.14 7.67 5.06
C LEU A 99 -12.21 8.55 6.33
N PRO A 100 -11.96 8.01 7.55
CA PRO A 100 -11.82 8.83 8.75
C PRO A 100 -10.74 9.91 8.64
N ALA A 101 -9.55 9.57 8.13
CA ALA A 101 -8.43 10.50 8.00
C ALA A 101 -8.75 11.66 7.04
N LEU A 102 -9.45 11.40 5.95
CA LEU A 102 -9.89 12.42 4.99
C LEU A 102 -10.93 13.37 5.60
N GLY A 103 -11.82 12.84 6.46
CA GLY A 103 -12.78 13.63 7.21
C GLY A 103 -12.12 14.61 8.20
N ILE A 104 -11.05 14.18 8.87
CA ILE A 104 -10.23 15.04 9.76
C ILE A 104 -9.60 16.19 8.98
N ASN A 105 -9.18 15.94 7.73
CA ASN A 105 -8.61 16.95 6.83
C ASN A 105 -9.66 17.88 6.18
N GLY A 106 -10.91 17.86 6.67
CA GLY A 106 -11.97 18.79 6.25
C GLY A 106 -12.69 18.41 4.96
N LEU A 107 -12.36 17.26 4.36
CA LEU A 107 -13.03 16.77 3.16
C LEU A 107 -14.35 16.11 3.51
N THR A 108 -15.32 16.20 2.59
CA THR A 108 -16.60 15.50 2.72
C THR A 108 -16.78 14.60 1.52
N ILE A 109 -16.63 13.31 1.78
CA ILE A 109 -16.60 12.26 0.78
C ILE A 109 -17.71 11.28 1.10
N SER A 110 -18.52 10.96 0.10
CA SER A 110 -19.49 9.89 0.19
C SER A 110 -18.76 8.54 0.30
N ARG A 111 -19.11 7.72 1.30
CA ARG A 111 -18.59 6.33 1.38
C ARG A 111 -18.89 5.55 0.11
N PHE A 112 -20.07 5.79 -0.48
CA PHE A 112 -20.46 5.16 -1.74
C PHE A 112 -19.50 5.54 -2.88
N ASP A 113 -19.23 6.84 -3.05
CA ASP A 113 -18.34 7.32 -4.12
C ASP A 113 -16.91 6.82 -3.93
N PHE A 114 -16.45 6.72 -2.68
CA PHE A 114 -15.14 6.17 -2.35
C PHE A 114 -15.00 4.71 -2.78
N HIS A 115 -15.98 3.87 -2.45
CA HIS A 115 -15.94 2.45 -2.80
C HIS A 115 -16.25 2.17 -4.28
N ALA A 116 -17.00 3.06 -4.94
CA ALA A 116 -17.34 3.00 -6.36
C ALA A 116 -16.24 3.56 -7.27
N ALA A 117 -15.29 4.33 -6.73
CA ALA A 117 -14.19 4.87 -7.50
C ALA A 117 -13.32 3.76 -8.13
N PRO A 118 -12.73 4.00 -9.31
CA PRO A 118 -11.78 3.08 -9.93
C PRO A 118 -10.67 2.67 -8.95
N ARG A 119 -10.43 1.36 -8.86
CA ARG A 119 -9.39 0.78 -7.99
C ARG A 119 -8.12 0.50 -8.77
N ARG A 120 -6.99 0.85 -8.18
CA ARG A 120 -5.66 0.63 -8.77
C ARG A 120 -4.74 -0.09 -7.80
N ILE A 121 -3.91 -0.96 -8.36
CA ILE A 121 -2.76 -1.54 -7.69
C ILE A 121 -1.54 -0.96 -8.41
N GLU A 122 -0.75 -0.20 -7.68
CA GLU A 122 0.46 0.44 -8.20
C GLU A 122 1.68 -0.32 -7.69
N LEU A 123 2.52 -0.78 -8.61
CA LEU A 123 3.83 -1.34 -8.33
C LEU A 123 4.86 -0.52 -9.09
N ASP A 124 5.96 -0.19 -8.43
CA ASP A 124 7.11 0.39 -9.12
C ASP A 124 7.64 -0.58 -10.19
N GLU A 125 8.16 -0.02 -11.28
CA GLU A 125 8.68 -0.80 -12.41
C GLU A 125 9.85 -1.71 -12.00
N SER A 126 10.66 -1.30 -11.03
CA SER A 126 11.74 -2.13 -10.48
C SER A 126 11.20 -3.38 -9.76
N ILE A 127 10.09 -3.27 -9.04
CA ILE A 127 9.40 -4.39 -8.39
C ILE A 127 8.76 -5.28 -9.45
N ARG A 128 8.06 -4.67 -10.42
CA ARG A 128 7.39 -5.38 -11.50
C ARG A 128 8.34 -6.27 -12.32
N ARG A 129 9.58 -5.85 -12.53
CA ARG A 129 10.60 -6.63 -13.25
C ARG A 129 11.16 -7.81 -12.46
N ARG A 130 11.09 -7.75 -11.13
CA ARG A 130 11.66 -8.76 -10.22
C ARG A 130 10.62 -9.79 -9.78
N LEU A 131 9.34 -9.48 -9.92
CA LEU A 131 8.23 -10.40 -9.65
C LEU A 131 7.66 -10.98 -10.94
N ARG A 132 7.28 -12.25 -10.89
CA ARG A 132 6.45 -12.86 -11.93
C ARG A 132 4.98 -12.66 -11.55
N LEU A 133 4.21 -12.09 -12.48
CA LEU A 133 2.77 -11.84 -12.36
C LEU A 133 2.04 -12.61 -13.48
N ASP A 134 0.81 -13.04 -13.22
CA ASP A 134 -0.08 -13.78 -14.13
C ASP A 134 -1.41 -13.05 -14.42
#